data_AF-A0A938QZB2-F1
#
_entry.id   AF-A0A938QZB2-F1
#
_cell.length_a   1.000
_cell.length_b   1.000
_cell.length_c   1.000
_cell.angle_alpha   90.00
_cell.angle_beta   90.00
_cell.angle_gamma   90.00
#
_symmetry.space_group_name_H-M   'P 1'
#
loop_
_entity.id
_entity.type
_entity.pdbx_description
1 polymer ?
#
loop_
_entity_poly.entity_id
_entity_poly.type
_entity_poly.pdbx_seq_one_letter_code
_entity_poly.pdbx_strand_id
1 'polypeptide(L)'
;MSAQPVQISALVSEETRALLDAAAEAHGLKKGHVIEEALVHYLHALRELPSDVIVPSRLVLHEASARAVVDRVLHPRAPTAALQALVSGDDGDDVPACRPD
;
A
#
# COMPACT_ATOMS: atom_id res chain seq x y z
N MET A 1 4.24 5.53 -26.19
CA MET A 1 2.93 5.82 -26.82
C MET A 1 2.50 7.19 -26.33
N SER A 2 2.34 8.17 -27.22
CA SER A 2 1.96 9.53 -26.85
C SER A 2 0.54 9.53 -26.28
N ALA A 3 0.37 9.93 -25.02
CA ALA A 3 -0.94 10.05 -24.37
C ALA A 3 -1.65 11.29 -24.92
N GLN A 4 -2.52 11.09 -25.92
CA GLN A 4 -3.39 12.13 -26.43
C GLN A 4 -4.59 12.29 -25.49
N PRO A 5 -5.05 13.54 -25.22
CA PRO A 5 -6.25 13.74 -24.41
C PRO A 5 -7.47 13.12 -25.10
N VAL A 6 -8.24 12.33 -24.37
CA VAL A 6 -9.48 11.68 -24.83
C VAL A 6 -10.67 12.37 -24.16
N GLN A 7 -11.70 12.70 -24.93
CA GLN A 7 -12.93 13.29 -24.39
C GLN A 7 -13.91 12.20 -23.96
N ILE A 8 -14.41 12.32 -22.73
CA ILE A 8 -15.42 11.43 -22.14
C ILE A 8 -16.61 12.30 -21.72
N SER A 9 -17.84 11.85 -21.96
CA SER A 9 -19.07 12.57 -21.60
C SER A 9 -19.97 11.71 -20.71
N ALA A 10 -20.47 12.29 -19.62
CA ALA A 10 -21.44 11.67 -18.73
C ALA A 10 -22.43 12.73 -18.19
N LEU A 11 -23.65 12.30 -17.88
CA LEU A 11 -24.61 13.14 -17.15
C LEU A 11 -24.34 12.99 -15.65
N VAL A 12 -24.33 14.12 -14.94
CA VAL A 12 -24.15 14.18 -13.48
C VAL A 12 -25.26 15.02 -12.87
N SER A 13 -25.54 14.83 -11.58
CA SER A 13 -26.49 15.68 -10.87
C SER A 13 -25.93 17.10 -10.69
N GLU A 14 -26.82 18.07 -10.49
CA GLU A 14 -26.42 19.44 -10.17
C GLU A 14 -25.60 19.52 -8.87
N GLU A 15 -25.97 18.70 -7.88
CA GLU A 15 -25.25 18.59 -6.60
C GLU A 15 -23.79 18.15 -6.81
N THR A 16 -23.57 17.09 -7.60
CA THR A 16 -22.20 16.61 -7.88
C THR A 16 -21.39 17.63 -8.66
N ARG A 17 -22.01 18.36 -9.59
CA ARG A 17 -21.35 19.46 -10.30
C ARG A 17 -20.92 20.56 -9.32
N ALA A 18 -21.78 20.95 -8.38
CA ALA A 18 -21.46 21.97 -7.38
C ALA A 18 -20.29 21.54 -6.48
N LEU A 19 -20.24 20.27 -6.07
CA LEU A 19 -19.13 19.72 -5.29
C LEU A 19 -17.81 19.74 -6.08
N LEU A 20 -17.84 19.37 -7.37
CA LEU A 20 -16.67 19.43 -8.25
C LEU A 20 -16.16 20.87 -8.40
N ASP A 21 -17.08 21.82 -8.61
CA ASP A 21 -16.74 23.23 -8.79
C ASP A 21 -16.08 23.80 -7.53
N ALA A 22 -16.64 23.53 -6.35
CA ALA A 22 -16.06 23.93 -5.07
C ALA A 22 -14.67 23.32 -4.81
N ALA A 23 -14.49 22.03 -5.11
CA ALA A 23 -13.20 21.35 -4.96
C ALA A 23 -12.13 21.92 -5.91
N ALA A 24 -12.50 22.17 -7.17
CA ALA A 24 -11.59 22.77 -8.14
C ALA A 24 -11.16 24.18 -7.73
N GLU A 25 -12.10 25.01 -7.24
CA GLU A 25 -11.82 26.37 -6.78
C GLU A 25 -10.95 26.41 -5.52
N ALA A 26 -11.27 25.58 -4.52
CA ALA A 26 -10.53 25.54 -3.25
C ALA A 26 -9.04 25.19 -3.43
N HIS A 27 -8.73 24.35 -4.42
CA HIS A 27 -7.38 23.88 -4.72
C HIS A 27 -6.73 24.58 -5.92
N GLY A 28 -7.42 25.52 -6.58
CA GLY A 28 -6.92 26.20 -7.79
C GLY A 28 -6.68 25.25 -8.97
N LEU A 29 -7.40 24.14 -9.02
CA LEU A 29 -7.21 23.07 -10.01
C LEU A 29 -8.21 23.19 -11.17
N LYS A 30 -7.83 22.65 -12.32
CA LYS A 30 -8.76 22.53 -13.46
C LYS A 30 -9.76 21.41 -13.18
N LYS A 31 -11.04 21.65 -13.49
CA LYS A 31 -12.11 20.63 -13.34
C LYS A 31 -11.76 19.31 -14.04
N GLY A 32 -11.19 19.37 -15.25
CA GLY A 32 -10.74 18.18 -15.97
C GLY A 32 -9.61 17.41 -15.26
N HIS A 33 -8.74 18.10 -14.53
CA HIS A 33 -7.69 17.46 -13.73
C HIS A 33 -8.29 16.73 -12.51
N VAL A 34 -9.22 17.37 -11.82
CA VAL A 34 -9.94 16.75 -10.68
C VAL A 34 -10.73 15.51 -11.13
N ILE A 35 -11.39 15.58 -12.29
CA ILE A 35 -12.11 14.44 -12.88
C ILE A 35 -11.16 13.30 -13.21
N GLU A 36 -10.03 13.59 -13.87
CA GLU A 36 -9.02 12.59 -14.22
C GLU A 36 -8.46 11.91 -12.97
N GLU A 37 -8.03 12.69 -11.98
CA GLU A 37 -7.47 12.18 -10.73
C GLU A 37 -8.49 11.32 -9.96
N ALA A 38 -9.74 11.78 -9.86
CA ALA A 38 -10.81 11.01 -9.23
C ALA A 38 -11.09 9.68 -9.96
N LEU A 39 -11.12 9.69 -11.30
CA LEU A 39 -11.31 8.48 -12.11
C LEU A 39 -10.13 7.52 -11.95
N VAL A 40 -8.90 8.01 -11.98
CA VAL A 40 -7.69 7.22 -11.76
C VAL A 40 -7.75 6.58 -10.38
N HIS A 41 -7.97 7.36 -9.32
CA HIS A 41 -8.06 6.83 -7.96
C HIS A 41 -9.17 5.80 -7.81
N TYR A 42 -10.35 6.03 -8.39
CA TYR A 42 -11.45 5.08 -8.37
C TYR A 42 -11.10 3.77 -9.08
N LEU A 43 -10.53 3.84 -10.29
CA LEU A 43 -10.14 2.66 -11.07
C LEU A 43 -8.96 1.90 -10.44
N HIS A 44 -8.03 2.60 -9.80
CA HIS A 44 -6.97 1.98 -9.01
C HIS A 44 -7.55 1.25 -7.80
N ALA A 45 -8.45 1.87 -7.03
CA ALA A 45 -9.11 1.21 -5.90
C ALA A 45 -9.85 -0.07 -6.31
N LEU A 46 -10.47 -0.09 -7.50
CA LEU A 46 -11.10 -1.30 -8.05
C LEU A 46 -10.09 -2.39 -8.45
N ARG A 47 -8.87 -2.02 -8.84
CA ARG A 47 -7.80 -2.94 -9.22
C ARG A 47 -6.98 -3.45 -8.03
N GLU A 48 -6.84 -2.63 -7.00
CA GLU A 48 -6.02 -2.90 -5.81
C GLU A 48 -6.70 -3.81 -4.78
N LEU A 49 -7.96 -4.19 -4.99
CA LEU A 49 -8.65 -5.22 -4.22
C LEU A 49 -8.77 -6.54 -5.00
N PRO A 50 -7.69 -7.33 -5.17
CA PRO A 50 -7.85 -8.76 -5.34
C PRO A 50 -8.62 -9.30 -4.11
N SER A 51 -9.54 -10.24 -4.32
CA SER A 51 -10.28 -10.98 -3.27
C SER A 51 -9.41 -11.70 -2.23
N ASP A 52 -8.10 -11.57 -2.37
CA ASP A 52 -7.05 -12.37 -1.77
C ASP A 52 -6.22 -11.54 -0.78
N VAL A 53 -6.44 -10.21 -0.71
CA VAL A 53 -5.64 -9.27 0.09
C VAL A 53 -6.53 -8.48 1.07
N ILE A 54 -7.33 -9.20 1.83
CA ILE A 54 -7.53 -8.81 3.24
C ILE A 54 -6.41 -9.53 3.99
N VAL A 55 -5.33 -8.85 4.35
CA VAL A 55 -4.40 -9.41 5.35
C VAL A 55 -5.19 -9.52 6.64
N PRO A 56 -5.59 -10.72 7.09
CA PRO A 56 -6.32 -10.83 8.31
C PRO A 56 -5.40 -10.35 9.43
N SER A 57 -5.91 -9.59 10.39
CA SER A 57 -5.21 -9.34 11.66
C SER A 57 -4.98 -10.62 12.49
N ARG A 58 -5.37 -11.79 11.93
CA ARG A 58 -5.24 -13.12 12.51
C ARG A 58 -4.23 -13.93 11.70
N LEU A 59 -3.10 -14.25 12.34
CA LEU A 59 -2.15 -15.24 11.86
C LEU A 59 -2.62 -16.64 12.28
N VAL A 60 -2.95 -17.50 11.31
CA VAL A 60 -3.29 -18.91 11.57
C VAL A 60 -2.01 -19.73 11.45
N LEU A 61 -1.65 -20.42 12.53
CA LEU A 61 -0.45 -21.24 12.62
C LEU A 61 -0.82 -22.72 12.80
N HIS A 62 0.04 -23.61 12.31
CA HIS A 62 0.00 -25.01 12.73
C HIS A 62 0.38 -25.12 14.22
N GLU A 63 -0.13 -26.15 14.89
CA GLU A 63 0.07 -26.35 16.33
C GLU A 63 1.54 -26.32 16.76
N ALA A 64 2.42 -27.00 16.00
CA ALA A 64 3.86 -27.01 16.27
C ALA A 64 4.47 -25.60 16.20
N SER A 65 4.12 -24.81 15.18
CA SER A 65 4.57 -23.43 15.01
C SER A 65 4.01 -22.51 16.10
N ALA A 66 2.73 -22.68 16.47
CA ALA A 66 2.11 -21.93 17.55
C ALA A 66 2.83 -22.16 18.89
N ARG A 67 3.18 -23.42 19.19
CA ARG A 67 3.92 -23.77 20.42
C ARG A 67 5.32 -23.15 20.43
N ALA A 68 6.02 -23.18 19.30
CA ALA A 68 7.33 -22.55 19.16
C ALA A 68 7.27 -21.03 19.36
N VAL A 69 6.24 -20.37 18.81
CA VAL A 69 6.03 -18.92 19.01
C VAL A 69 5.75 -18.61 20.47
N VAL A 70 4.84 -19.35 21.12
CA VAL A 70 4.50 -19.14 22.54
C VAL A 70 5.74 -19.30 23.42
N ASP A 71 6.53 -20.36 23.22
CA ASP A 71 7.77 -20.57 23.97
C ASP A 71 8.75 -19.40 23.78
N ARG A 72 8.87 -18.89 22.55
CA ARG A 72 9.78 -17.79 22.23
C ARG A 72 9.35 -16.45 22.84
N VAL A 73 8.05 -16.24 23.03
CA VAL A 73 7.47 -15.07 23.70
C VAL A 73 7.66 -15.16 25.21
N LEU A 74 7.44 -16.34 25.80
CA LEU A 74 7.63 -16.56 27.23
C LEU A 74 9.11 -16.61 27.65
N HIS A 75 9.98 -17.07 26.74
CA HIS A 75 11.43 -17.17 26.95
C HIS A 75 12.19 -16.40 25.86
N PRO A 76 12.28 -15.07 25.96
CA PRO A 76 13.04 -14.27 25.01
C PRO A 76 14.54 -14.60 25.05
N ARG A 77 15.07 -15.16 23.96
CA ARG A 77 16.51 -15.20 23.67
C ARG A 77 17.06 -13.79 23.48
N ALA A 78 18.30 -13.60 23.91
CA ALA A 78 19.09 -12.44 23.57
C ALA A 78 19.14 -12.20 22.04
N PRO A 79 19.14 -10.92 21.61
CA PRO A 79 19.37 -10.55 20.22
C PRO A 79 20.69 -11.14 19.72
N THR A 80 20.70 -11.67 18.49
CA THR A 80 21.94 -12.15 17.87
C THR A 80 22.87 -10.97 17.56
N ALA A 81 24.17 -11.22 17.45
CA ALA A 81 25.13 -10.17 17.09
C ALA A 81 24.77 -9.49 15.75
N ALA A 82 24.34 -10.27 14.75
CA ALA A 82 23.84 -9.75 13.47
C ALA A 82 22.61 -8.84 13.63
N LEU A 83 21.66 -9.19 14.51
CA LEU A 83 20.50 -8.33 14.76
C LEU A 83 20.91 -7.03 15.49
N GLN A 84 21.91 -7.10 16.37
CA GLN A 84 22.41 -5.91 17.06
C GLN A 84 23.10 -4.96 16.09
N ALA A 85 23.99 -5.47 15.24
CA ALA A 85 24.68 -4.68 14.23
C ALA A 85 23.70 -4.06 13.21
N LEU A 86 22.64 -4.78 12.80
CA LEU A 86 21.55 -4.26 11.97
C LEU A 86 20.85 -3.05 12.61
N VAL A 87 20.46 -3.20 13.87
CA VAL A 87 19.73 -2.16 14.60
C VAL A 87 20.62 -0.97 14.95
N SER A 88 21.91 -1.21 15.17
CA SER A 88 22.92 -0.17 15.45
C SER A 88 23.41 0.54 14.19
N GLY A 89 23.08 0.05 12.99
CA GLY A 89 23.56 0.59 11.72
C GLY A 89 25.03 0.29 11.44
N ASP A 90 25.59 -0.71 12.13
CA ASP A 90 26.98 -1.17 12.00
C ASP A 90 27.12 -2.33 10.98
N ASP A 91 25.99 -2.76 10.39
CA ASP A 91 25.91 -3.67 9.24
C ASP A 91 26.37 -2.97 7.95
N GLY A 92 27.60 -2.44 7.96
CA GLY A 92 28.23 -1.87 6.77
C GLY A 92 28.15 -2.84 5.60
N ASP A 93 27.34 -2.50 4.60
CA ASP A 93 27.35 -2.92 3.19
C ASP A 93 27.63 -4.39 2.82
N ASP A 94 27.39 -5.36 3.71
CA ASP A 94 27.50 -6.79 3.41
C ASP A 94 26.12 -7.46 3.48
N VAL A 95 25.24 -7.13 2.52
CA VAL A 95 24.13 -8.03 2.16
C VAL A 95 24.75 -9.16 1.34
N PRO A 96 24.86 -10.41 1.84
CA PRO A 96 25.29 -11.51 1.00
C PRO A 96 24.25 -11.66 -0.10
N ALA A 97 24.64 -11.37 -1.34
CA ALA A 97 23.81 -11.58 -2.51
C ALA A 97 23.23 -13.00 -2.43
N CYS A 98 21.90 -13.11 -2.42
CA CYS A 98 21.20 -14.38 -2.52
C CYS A 98 21.87 -15.20 -3.62
N ARG A 99 22.52 -16.31 -3.26
CA ARG A 99 23.03 -17.27 -4.23
C ARG A 99 21.82 -17.89 -4.92
N PRO A 100 21.73 -17.85 -6.25
CA PRO A 100 20.78 -18.69 -6.96
C PRO A 100 21.33 -20.12 -6.96
N ASP A 101 20.45 -21.08 -6.65
CA ASP A 101 20.60 -22.49 -6.97
C ASP A 101 20.25 -22.73 -8.45
#